data_AF-A0A9Y2IIL6-F1
#
_entry.id   AF-A0A9Y2IIL6-F1
#
_cell.length_a   1.000
_cell.length_b   1.000
_cell.length_c   1.000
_cell.angle_alpha   90.00
_cell.angle_beta   90.00
_cell.angle_gamma   90.00
#
_symmetry.space_group_name_H-M   'P 1'
#
loop_
_entity.id
_entity.type
_entity.pdbx_description
1 polymer ?
#
loop_
_entity_poly.entity_id
_entity_poly.type
_entity_poly.pdbx_seq_one_letter_code
_entity_poly.pdbx_strand_id
1 'polypeptide(L)'
;MTRNSSVAGGEIVFTNSHGSRVSHRFGATIVEWSYEPGPGDPHPVVSGRDDYEAFEIAEGLVYTQFHHRVDVPNVAVSLILDFDHGRSLAVVSTIGEPAEDRTRVRHTFLPGLIEGLATSGTEPASTAALLGRRVRWTYGDGSRYEHVHLEPGSYSWRCLAGPAAGLAGTDECTTYELRPEIYVLASRETAVPSASVTIADHRDLAALRAYGAVFGLDRTGERPTQSTFGAAGELLGHTATTV
;
A
#
# COMPACT_ATOMS: atom_id res chain seq x y z
N MET A 1 -13.19 8.42 -11.89
CA MET A 1 -12.62 7.29 -11.13
C MET A 1 -13.64 6.18 -11.20
N THR A 2 -13.33 5.07 -11.85
CA THR A 2 -14.29 3.96 -12.01
C THR A 2 -14.00 2.95 -10.91
N ARG A 3 -14.91 2.82 -9.94
CA ARG A 3 -14.87 1.79 -8.87
C ARG A 3 -15.07 0.35 -9.37
N ASN A 4 -15.12 0.16 -10.69
CA ASN A 4 -15.35 -1.13 -11.32
C ASN A 4 -14.01 -1.66 -11.80
N SER A 5 -13.32 -2.38 -10.91
CA SER A 5 -12.03 -3.03 -11.17
C SER A 5 -12.22 -4.39 -11.84
N SER A 6 -11.23 -4.82 -12.62
CA SER A 6 -11.17 -6.14 -13.28
C SER A 6 -11.29 -7.34 -12.32
N VAL A 7 -11.08 -7.14 -11.01
CA VAL A 7 -11.24 -8.19 -10.00
C VAL A 7 -12.69 -8.52 -9.66
N ALA A 8 -13.65 -7.61 -9.92
CA ALA A 8 -15.03 -7.78 -9.48
C ALA A 8 -15.69 -9.02 -10.14
N GLY A 9 -16.24 -9.91 -9.32
CA GLY A 9 -16.82 -11.19 -9.76
C GLY A 9 -15.81 -12.32 -9.94
N GLY A 10 -14.52 -12.07 -9.72
CA GLY A 10 -13.45 -13.06 -9.84
C GLY A 10 -13.06 -13.72 -8.51
N GLU A 11 -12.43 -14.88 -8.63
CA GLU A 11 -11.67 -15.52 -7.56
C GLU A 11 -10.19 -15.44 -7.91
N ILE A 12 -9.39 -15.02 -6.93
CA ILE A 12 -7.95 -14.84 -7.07
C ILE A 12 -7.29 -15.59 -5.95
N VAL A 13 -6.41 -16.52 -6.32
CA VAL A 13 -5.60 -17.27 -5.37
C VAL A 13 -4.14 -16.97 -5.65
N PHE A 14 -3.38 -16.75 -4.59
CA PHE A 14 -1.93 -16.68 -4.67
C PHE A 14 -1.27 -17.41 -3.51
N THR A 15 -0.04 -17.84 -3.73
CA THR A 15 0.84 -18.33 -2.67
C THR A 15 1.87 -17.25 -2.37
N ASN A 16 1.93 -16.82 -1.12
CA ASN A 16 2.86 -15.77 -0.70
C ASN A 16 4.28 -16.34 -0.46
N SER A 17 5.23 -15.44 -0.19
CA SER A 17 6.65 -15.75 0.05
C SER A 17 6.90 -16.63 1.28
N HIS A 18 5.92 -16.78 2.18
CA HIS A 18 5.98 -17.72 3.31
C HIS A 18 5.40 -19.10 2.96
N GLY A 19 4.92 -19.31 1.74
CA GLY A 19 4.29 -20.55 1.30
C GLY A 19 2.82 -20.68 1.72
N SER A 20 2.23 -19.63 2.30
CA SER A 20 0.82 -19.61 2.70
C SER A 20 -0.05 -19.26 1.50
N ARG A 21 -1.13 -20.02 1.33
CA ARG A 21 -2.07 -19.88 0.23
C ARG A 21 -3.21 -18.97 0.66
N VAL A 22 -3.50 -17.95 -0.13
CA VAL A 22 -4.52 -16.96 0.18
C VAL A 22 -5.50 -16.86 -0.98
N SER A 23 -6.79 -17.01 -0.69
CA SER A 23 -7.87 -16.83 -1.68
C SER A 23 -8.64 -15.55 -1.41
N HIS A 24 -9.06 -14.88 -2.49
CA HIS A 24 -9.93 -13.72 -2.45
C HIS A 24 -11.02 -13.87 -3.50
N ARG A 25 -12.28 -13.92 -3.07
CA ARG A 25 -13.46 -13.95 -3.92
C ARG A 25 -14.12 -12.58 -3.87
N PHE A 26 -13.94 -11.81 -4.94
CA PHE A 26 -14.40 -10.43 -5.02
C PHE A 26 -15.84 -10.40 -5.53
N GLY A 27 -16.76 -9.91 -4.68
CA GLY A 27 -18.10 -9.49 -5.08
C GLY A 27 -18.10 -8.05 -5.61
N ALA A 28 -19.28 -7.43 -5.62
CA ALA A 28 -19.42 -6.04 -6.07
C ALA A 28 -18.74 -5.02 -5.14
N THR A 29 -18.82 -5.23 -3.82
CA THR A 29 -18.22 -4.35 -2.80
C THR A 29 -17.60 -5.10 -1.62
N ILE A 30 -17.82 -6.41 -1.56
CA ILE A 30 -17.33 -7.29 -0.49
C ILE A 30 -16.29 -8.23 -1.08
N VAL A 31 -15.19 -8.42 -0.37
CA VAL A 31 -14.23 -9.50 -0.64
C VAL A 31 -14.41 -10.54 0.45
N GLU A 32 -14.60 -11.79 0.05
CA GLU A 32 -14.45 -12.93 0.95
C GLU A 32 -13.02 -13.45 0.79
N TRP A 33 -12.37 -13.76 1.88
CA TRP A 33 -10.97 -14.18 1.87
C TRP A 33 -10.76 -15.40 2.75
N SER A 34 -9.79 -16.24 2.38
CA SER A 34 -9.26 -17.30 3.23
C SER A 34 -7.74 -17.28 3.24
N TYR A 35 -7.18 -17.65 4.37
CA TYR A 35 -5.76 -17.81 4.60
C TYR A 35 -5.49 -19.24 5.06
N GLU A 36 -4.71 -19.97 4.27
CA GLU A 36 -4.25 -21.31 4.55
C GLU A 36 -2.74 -21.26 4.81
N PRO A 37 -2.30 -21.44 6.07
CA PRO A 37 -0.89 -21.32 6.45
C PRO A 37 -0.04 -22.37 5.74
N GLY A 38 1.11 -21.94 5.21
CA GLY A 38 2.14 -22.82 4.68
C GLY A 38 2.91 -23.55 5.80
N PRO A 39 3.77 -24.52 5.45
CA PRO A 39 4.60 -25.21 6.43
C PRO A 39 5.44 -24.23 7.27
N GLY A 40 5.28 -24.29 8.60
CA GLY A 40 6.04 -23.46 9.55
C GLY A 40 5.41 -22.09 9.85
N ASP A 41 4.31 -21.74 9.19
CA ASP A 41 3.52 -20.56 9.55
C ASP A 41 2.68 -20.85 10.81
N PRO A 42 2.82 -20.05 11.89
CA PRO A 42 2.13 -20.28 13.15
C PRO A 42 0.64 -19.86 13.14
N HIS A 43 0.16 -19.19 12.09
CA HIS A 43 -1.22 -18.72 12.04
C HIS A 43 -2.19 -19.88 11.76
N PRO A 44 -3.41 -19.86 12.32
CA PRO A 44 -4.43 -20.84 11.98
C PRO A 44 -5.00 -20.61 10.57
N VAL A 45 -5.71 -21.62 10.05
CA VAL A 45 -6.60 -21.40 8.91
C VAL A 45 -7.67 -20.40 9.35
N VAL A 46 -7.77 -19.28 8.64
CA VAL A 46 -8.71 -18.21 8.93
C VAL A 46 -9.39 -17.74 7.65
N SER A 47 -10.59 -17.20 7.79
CA SER A 47 -11.36 -16.68 6.67
C SER A 47 -12.30 -15.59 7.15
N GLY A 48 -12.67 -14.69 6.26
CA GLY A 48 -13.55 -13.59 6.61
C GLY A 48 -14.16 -12.93 5.39
N ARG A 49 -14.85 -11.82 5.67
CA ARG A 49 -15.48 -10.98 4.65
C ARG A 49 -15.36 -9.52 5.07
N ASP A 50 -14.93 -8.68 4.14
CA ASP A 50 -14.75 -7.25 4.40
C ASP A 50 -15.19 -6.41 3.21
N ASP A 51 -15.56 -5.15 3.47
CA ASP A 51 -15.69 -4.16 2.40
C ASP A 51 -14.31 -3.92 1.79
N TYR A 52 -14.24 -3.81 0.46
CA TYR A 52 -13.00 -3.49 -0.25
C TYR A 52 -13.19 -2.33 -1.20
N GLU A 53 -12.07 -1.68 -1.53
CA GLU A 53 -11.98 -0.84 -2.72
C GLU A 53 -10.85 -1.33 -3.61
N ALA A 54 -11.01 -1.14 -4.92
CA ALA A 54 -10.06 -1.56 -5.92
C ALA A 54 -9.90 -0.50 -7.01
N PHE A 55 -8.68 -0.39 -7.50
CA PHE A 55 -8.24 0.65 -8.44
C PHE A 55 -7.36 0.03 -9.52
N GLU A 56 -7.73 0.25 -10.77
CA GLU A 56 -6.85 -0.04 -11.91
C GLU A 56 -5.72 0.99 -11.94
N ILE A 57 -4.49 0.53 -11.74
CA ILE A 57 -3.29 1.37 -11.74
C ILE A 57 -2.74 1.47 -13.16
N ALA A 58 -2.64 0.32 -13.81
CA ALA A 58 -2.29 0.17 -15.22
C ALA A 58 -3.04 -1.05 -15.76
N GLU A 59 -3.01 -1.25 -17.08
CA GLU A 59 -3.53 -2.49 -17.67
C GLU A 59 -2.92 -3.71 -16.98
N GLY A 60 -3.76 -4.62 -16.51
CA GLY A 60 -3.34 -5.84 -15.80
C GLY A 60 -2.75 -5.62 -14.40
N LEU A 61 -2.72 -4.39 -13.88
CA LEU A 61 -2.18 -4.06 -12.55
C LEU A 61 -3.24 -3.39 -11.68
N VAL A 62 -3.71 -4.13 -10.67
CA VAL A 62 -4.77 -3.69 -9.77
C VAL A 62 -4.22 -3.49 -8.36
N TYR A 63 -4.62 -2.39 -7.73
CA TYR A 63 -4.47 -2.17 -6.30
C TYR A 63 -5.81 -2.37 -5.60
N THR A 64 -5.85 -3.27 -4.63
CA THR A 64 -7.02 -3.52 -3.77
C THR A 64 -6.67 -3.25 -2.32
N GLN A 65 -7.64 -2.81 -1.54
CA GLN A 65 -7.48 -2.60 -0.11
C GLN A 65 -8.72 -3.05 0.64
N PHE A 66 -8.54 -3.56 1.87
CA PHE A 66 -9.62 -3.83 2.81
C PHE A 66 -9.11 -3.83 4.26
N HIS A 67 -9.99 -3.45 5.19
CA HIS A 67 -9.75 -3.45 6.63
C HIS A 67 -10.58 -4.55 7.27
N HIS A 68 -9.94 -5.49 7.98
CA HIS A 68 -10.66 -6.52 8.71
C HIS A 68 -11.47 -5.89 9.85
N ARG A 69 -12.79 -6.13 9.91
CA ARG A 69 -13.65 -5.46 10.91
C ARG A 69 -14.08 -6.33 12.09
N VAL A 70 -14.02 -7.66 11.96
CA VAL A 70 -14.63 -8.59 12.93
C VAL A 70 -13.58 -9.24 13.82
N ASP A 71 -12.80 -10.18 13.29
CA ASP A 71 -11.95 -11.03 14.12
C ASP A 71 -10.59 -10.39 14.44
N VAL A 72 -10.04 -9.59 13.52
CA VAL A 72 -8.72 -8.95 13.64
C VAL A 72 -8.78 -7.46 13.29
N PRO A 73 -9.54 -6.64 14.05
CA PRO A 73 -9.81 -5.24 13.73
C PRO A 73 -8.58 -4.33 13.69
N ASN A 74 -7.44 -4.80 14.18
CA ASN A 74 -6.17 -4.08 14.15
C ASN A 74 -5.34 -4.37 12.88
N VAL A 75 -5.90 -5.06 11.88
CA VAL A 75 -5.20 -5.46 10.65
C VAL A 75 -5.94 -4.96 9.41
N ALA A 76 -5.18 -4.36 8.49
CA ALA A 76 -5.64 -4.01 7.14
C ALA A 76 -4.70 -4.59 6.08
N VAL A 77 -5.23 -4.83 4.89
CA VAL A 77 -4.47 -5.42 3.78
C VAL A 77 -4.53 -4.49 2.58
N SER A 78 -3.37 -4.20 2.02
CA SER A 78 -3.18 -3.60 0.71
C SER A 78 -2.61 -4.64 -0.23
N LEU A 79 -3.40 -5.11 -1.20
CA LEU A 79 -3.06 -6.19 -2.10
C LEU A 79 -2.92 -5.66 -3.53
N ILE A 80 -1.72 -5.82 -4.09
CA ILE A 80 -1.38 -5.49 -5.47
C ILE A 80 -1.38 -6.77 -6.28
N LEU A 81 -2.05 -6.76 -7.43
CA LEU A 81 -2.21 -7.90 -8.32
C LEU A 81 -1.73 -7.51 -9.73
N ASP A 82 -0.70 -8.19 -10.21
CA ASP A 82 -0.17 -8.04 -11.55
C ASP A 82 -0.49 -9.29 -12.37
N PHE A 83 -1.60 -9.23 -13.10
CA PHE A 83 -2.11 -10.34 -13.90
C PHE A 83 -1.23 -10.64 -15.12
N ASP A 84 -0.58 -9.62 -15.69
CA ASP A 84 0.29 -9.81 -16.85
C ASP A 84 1.55 -10.59 -16.50
N HIS A 85 2.04 -10.43 -15.26
CA HIS A 85 3.25 -11.08 -14.78
C HIS A 85 2.99 -12.26 -13.83
N GLY A 86 1.73 -12.55 -13.47
CA GLY A 86 1.38 -13.59 -12.52
C GLY A 86 1.95 -13.36 -11.12
N ARG A 87 2.11 -12.09 -10.72
CA ARG A 87 2.74 -11.67 -9.45
C ARG A 87 1.73 -10.95 -8.55
N SER A 88 1.95 -11.04 -7.24
CA SER A 88 1.22 -10.26 -6.24
C SER A 88 2.17 -9.68 -5.21
N LEU A 89 1.71 -8.63 -4.53
CA LEU A 89 2.33 -8.12 -3.30
C LEU A 89 1.22 -7.79 -2.32
N ALA A 90 1.17 -8.50 -1.20
CA ALA A 90 0.35 -8.10 -0.05
C ALA A 90 1.20 -7.28 0.93
N VAL A 91 0.69 -6.12 1.33
CA VAL A 91 1.20 -5.31 2.43
C VAL A 91 0.19 -5.38 3.56
N VAL A 92 0.52 -6.15 4.59
CA VAL A 92 -0.31 -6.32 5.79
C VAL A 92 0.08 -5.24 6.79
N SER A 93 -0.87 -4.38 7.12
CA SER A 93 -0.71 -3.29 8.07
C SER A 93 -1.31 -3.68 9.42
N THR A 94 -0.50 -3.71 10.46
CA THR A 94 -0.93 -4.15 11.80
C THR A 94 -0.69 -3.05 12.82
N ILE A 95 -1.76 -2.62 13.51
CA ILE A 95 -1.66 -1.77 14.70
C ILE A 95 -1.22 -2.67 15.86
N GLY A 96 -0.04 -2.41 16.39
CA GLY A 96 0.49 -3.09 17.58
C GLY A 96 0.30 -2.29 18.87
N GLU A 97 0.84 -2.84 19.95
CA GLU A 97 1.04 -2.11 21.19
C GLU A 97 1.98 -0.92 21.00
N PRO A 98 1.78 0.19 21.73
CA PRO A 98 2.73 1.30 21.78
C PRO A 98 4.13 0.82 22.14
N ALA A 99 5.14 1.38 21.47
CA ALA A 99 6.55 1.11 21.72
C ALA A 99 7.34 2.41 21.54
N GLU A 100 8.40 2.59 22.34
CA GLU A 100 9.22 3.82 22.30
C GLU A 100 10.15 3.87 21.08
N ASP A 101 10.54 2.70 20.55
CA ASP A 101 11.59 2.54 19.54
C ASP A 101 11.07 2.34 18.11
N ARG A 102 9.74 2.34 17.91
CA ARG A 102 9.13 2.09 16.59
C ARG A 102 7.74 2.68 16.47
N THR A 103 7.30 2.88 15.23
CA THR A 103 5.91 3.26 14.93
C THR A 103 4.93 2.19 15.39
N ARG A 104 3.75 2.62 15.84
CA ARG A 104 2.72 1.71 16.35
C ARG A 104 2.16 0.80 15.26
N VAL A 105 1.99 1.33 14.05
CA VAL A 105 1.59 0.54 12.87
C VAL A 105 2.84 -0.04 12.23
N ARG A 106 2.76 -1.32 11.84
CA ARG A 106 3.84 -2.06 11.17
C ARG A 106 3.36 -2.60 9.84
N HIS A 107 4.29 -2.75 8.90
CA HIS A 107 4.03 -3.39 7.61
C HIS A 107 4.75 -4.72 7.50
N THR A 108 4.05 -5.75 7.03
CA THR A 108 4.64 -7.01 6.55
C THR A 108 4.40 -7.08 5.05
N PHE A 109 5.49 -7.28 4.29
CA PHE A 109 5.47 -7.36 2.83
C PHE A 109 5.56 -8.82 2.41
N LEU A 110 4.59 -9.25 1.63
CA LEU A 110 4.42 -10.63 1.21
C LEU A 110 4.29 -10.68 -0.31
N PRO A 111 5.40 -10.71 -1.06
CA PRO A 111 5.38 -11.03 -2.47
C PRO A 111 4.73 -12.41 -2.68
N GLY A 112 4.07 -12.62 -3.80
CA GLY A 112 3.42 -13.89 -4.09
C GLY A 112 3.25 -14.19 -5.58
N LEU A 113 2.84 -15.41 -5.86
CA LEU A 113 2.57 -15.91 -7.21
C LEU A 113 1.08 -16.21 -7.36
N ILE A 114 0.45 -15.65 -8.39
CA ILE A 114 -0.97 -15.89 -8.67
C ILE A 114 -1.13 -17.27 -9.30
N GLU A 115 -1.99 -18.11 -8.71
CA GLU A 115 -2.25 -19.46 -9.21
C GLU A 115 -2.91 -19.42 -10.60
N GLY A 116 -2.50 -20.36 -11.46
CA GLY A 116 -3.05 -20.48 -12.81
C GLY A 116 -2.51 -19.47 -13.83
N LEU A 117 -1.64 -18.54 -13.42
CA LEU A 117 -0.97 -17.60 -14.33
C LEU A 117 0.51 -17.94 -14.52
N ALA A 118 1.01 -17.69 -15.73
CA ALA A 118 2.44 -17.82 -16.00
C ALA A 118 3.19 -16.71 -15.28
N THR A 119 4.22 -17.07 -14.52
CA THR A 119 5.06 -16.10 -13.82
C THR A 119 6.11 -15.52 -14.76
N SER A 120 6.21 -14.19 -14.81
CA SER A 120 7.27 -13.48 -15.50
C SER A 120 7.72 -12.24 -14.71
N GLY A 121 8.72 -11.52 -15.22
CA GLY A 121 9.27 -10.34 -14.56
C GLY A 121 9.99 -10.64 -13.22
N THR A 122 10.52 -9.57 -12.64
CA THR A 122 11.17 -9.61 -11.32
C THR A 122 10.11 -9.72 -10.23
N GLU A 123 10.40 -10.51 -9.19
CA GLU A 123 9.56 -10.51 -7.99
C GLU A 123 9.57 -9.10 -7.34
N PRO A 124 8.42 -8.61 -6.84
CA PRO A 124 8.39 -7.35 -6.10
C PRO A 124 9.42 -7.34 -4.96
N ALA A 125 10.34 -6.38 -5.02
CA ALA A 125 11.40 -6.23 -4.04
C ALA A 125 11.56 -4.76 -3.63
N SER A 126 12.17 -4.55 -2.46
CA SER A 126 12.50 -3.21 -1.99
C SER A 126 13.43 -2.51 -3.00
N THR A 127 13.14 -1.26 -3.33
CA THR A 127 13.87 -0.46 -4.31
C THR A 127 14.32 0.87 -3.71
N ALA A 128 15.39 1.44 -4.25
CA ALA A 128 15.87 2.78 -3.93
C ALA A 128 15.47 3.82 -4.99
N ALA A 129 14.63 3.44 -5.97
CA ALA A 129 14.32 4.24 -7.16
C ALA A 129 13.60 5.59 -6.91
N LEU A 130 13.07 5.79 -5.71
CA LEU A 130 12.49 7.07 -5.30
C LEU A 130 13.52 8.05 -4.72
N LEU A 131 14.72 7.60 -4.34
CA LEU A 131 15.73 8.47 -3.77
C LEU A 131 16.09 9.63 -4.70
N GLY A 132 16.36 10.78 -4.10
CA GLY A 132 16.57 12.04 -4.80
C GLY A 132 15.30 12.75 -5.22
N ARG A 133 14.16 12.05 -5.38
CA ARG A 133 12.93 12.68 -5.88
C ARG A 133 12.29 13.59 -4.84
N ARG A 134 11.85 14.76 -5.30
CA ARG A 134 10.93 15.67 -4.60
C ARG A 134 9.65 15.79 -5.40
N VAL A 135 8.54 15.32 -4.85
CA VAL A 135 7.24 15.26 -5.53
C VAL A 135 6.21 16.05 -4.73
N ARG A 136 5.40 16.86 -5.42
CA ARG A 136 4.20 17.45 -4.84
C ARG A 136 3.00 16.61 -5.20
N TRP A 137 2.22 16.21 -4.20
CA TRP A 137 0.94 15.52 -4.34
C TRP A 137 -0.22 16.47 -4.03
N THR A 138 -1.25 16.48 -4.87
CA THR A 138 -2.51 17.19 -4.67
C THR A 138 -3.64 16.18 -4.57
N TYR A 139 -4.28 16.14 -3.41
CA TYR A 139 -5.33 15.18 -3.07
C TYR A 139 -6.71 15.69 -3.49
N GLY A 140 -7.69 14.78 -3.58
CA GLY A 140 -9.04 15.10 -4.03
C GLY A 140 -9.79 16.13 -3.17
N ASP A 141 -9.43 16.28 -1.90
CA ASP A 141 -9.96 17.30 -0.98
C ASP A 141 -9.28 18.68 -1.13
N GLY A 142 -8.31 18.81 -2.04
CA GLY A 142 -7.51 20.01 -2.26
C GLY A 142 -6.30 20.14 -1.34
N SER A 143 -6.09 19.20 -0.41
CA SER A 143 -4.88 19.14 0.40
C SER A 143 -3.66 18.90 -0.50
N ARG A 144 -2.53 19.52 -0.15
CA ARG A 144 -1.28 19.43 -0.92
C ARG A 144 -0.12 19.13 0.00
N TYR A 145 0.67 18.14 -0.36
CA TYR A 145 1.86 17.73 0.36
C TYR A 145 3.05 17.67 -0.60
N GLU A 146 4.25 17.94 -0.10
CA GLU A 146 5.48 17.54 -0.78
C GLU A 146 6.13 16.38 -0.05
N HIS A 147 6.65 15.42 -0.79
CA HIS A 147 7.48 14.31 -0.32
C HIS A 147 8.89 14.47 -0.88
N VAL A 148 9.90 14.26 -0.04
CA VAL A 148 11.32 14.26 -0.40
C VAL A 148 11.95 12.97 0.08
N HIS A 149 12.56 12.21 -0.83
CA HIS A 149 13.20 10.95 -0.52
C HIS A 149 14.72 11.15 -0.56
N LEU A 150 15.38 11.20 0.60
CA LEU A 150 16.82 11.50 0.68
C LEU A 150 17.66 10.32 1.19
N GLU A 151 17.07 9.40 1.95
CA GLU A 151 17.76 8.29 2.56
C GLU A 151 16.95 6.99 2.42
N PRO A 152 17.59 5.83 2.19
CA PRO A 152 16.88 4.55 2.23
C PRO A 152 16.13 4.38 3.55
N GLY A 153 14.88 3.91 3.48
CA GLY A 153 14.09 3.64 4.68
C GLY A 153 13.37 4.85 5.29
N SER A 154 13.56 6.07 4.77
CA SER A 154 12.85 7.25 5.26
C SER A 154 12.47 8.24 4.15
N TYR A 155 11.46 9.07 4.44
CA TYR A 155 11.09 10.20 3.59
C TYR A 155 10.69 11.38 4.47
N SER A 156 10.94 12.59 3.98
CA SER A 156 10.45 13.81 4.59
C SER A 156 9.20 14.28 3.87
N TRP A 157 8.22 14.78 4.61
CA TRP A 157 6.99 15.32 4.08
C TRP A 157 6.71 16.71 4.65
N ARG A 158 5.99 17.53 3.89
CA ARG A 158 5.44 18.80 4.36
C ARG A 158 4.07 19.05 3.78
N CYS A 159 3.12 19.45 4.62
CA CYS A 159 1.82 19.92 4.18
C CYS A 159 1.93 21.37 3.66
N LEU A 160 1.72 21.55 2.36
CA LEU A 160 1.74 22.84 1.67
C LEU A 160 0.38 23.55 1.73
N ALA A 161 -0.72 22.79 1.77
CA ALA A 161 -2.08 23.29 1.90
C ALA A 161 -3.00 22.21 2.48
N GLY A 162 -4.02 22.61 3.23
CA GLY A 162 -4.96 21.69 3.89
C GLY A 162 -4.98 21.89 5.41
N PRO A 163 -5.68 21.02 6.15
CA PRO A 163 -5.85 21.16 7.61
C PRO A 163 -4.54 21.13 8.41
N ALA A 164 -3.50 20.49 7.85
CA ALA A 164 -2.18 20.36 8.46
C ALA A 164 -1.15 21.36 7.89
N ALA A 165 -1.58 22.40 7.17
CA ALA A 165 -0.68 23.31 6.46
C ALA A 165 0.44 23.86 7.37
N GLY A 166 1.68 23.76 6.90
CA GLY A 166 2.87 24.17 7.64
C GLY A 166 3.50 23.07 8.51
N LEU A 167 2.77 21.97 8.79
CA LEU A 167 3.36 20.81 9.45
C LEU A 167 4.27 20.04 8.50
N ALA A 168 5.31 19.44 9.06
CA ALA A 168 6.28 18.62 8.37
C ALA A 168 6.83 17.55 9.31
N GLY A 169 7.37 16.48 8.74
CA GLY A 169 7.96 15.38 9.48
C GLY A 169 8.91 14.57 8.60
N THR A 170 9.66 13.69 9.24
CA THR A 170 10.41 12.62 8.58
C THR A 170 9.97 11.33 9.21
N ASP A 171 9.56 10.38 8.39
CA ASP A 171 8.95 9.13 8.81
C ASP A 171 9.56 7.94 8.07
N GLU A 172 9.41 6.76 8.65
CA GLU A 172 9.90 5.52 8.06
C GLU A 172 9.12 5.22 6.77
N CYS A 173 9.81 4.97 5.65
CA CYS A 173 9.20 4.54 4.37
C CYS A 173 9.88 3.28 3.81
N THR A 174 9.09 2.39 3.20
CA THR A 174 9.59 1.23 2.47
C THR A 174 9.03 1.32 1.07
N THR A 175 9.90 1.18 0.08
CA THR A 175 9.56 1.40 -1.32
C THR A 175 9.75 0.14 -2.12
N TYR A 176 8.79 -0.23 -2.96
CA TYR A 176 8.89 -1.36 -3.88
C TYR A 176 8.70 -0.86 -5.31
N GLU A 177 9.31 -1.55 -6.28
CA GLU A 177 9.00 -1.36 -7.70
C GLU A 177 8.14 -2.53 -8.18
N LEU A 178 6.94 -2.23 -8.67
CA LEU A 178 5.97 -3.23 -9.15
C LEU A 178 6.18 -3.50 -10.64
N ARG A 179 6.37 -2.42 -11.40
CA ARG A 179 6.70 -2.37 -12.82
C ARG A 179 7.65 -1.17 -13.01
N PRO A 180 8.36 -1.08 -14.15
CA PRO A 180 9.19 0.10 -14.44
C PRO A 180 8.41 1.40 -14.19
N GLU A 181 8.93 2.20 -13.26
CA GLU A 181 8.36 3.50 -12.86
C GLU A 181 6.95 3.43 -12.22
N ILE A 182 6.53 2.29 -11.70
CA ILE A 182 5.35 2.16 -10.84
C ILE A 182 5.78 1.62 -9.48
N TYR A 183 5.61 2.44 -8.45
CA TYR A 183 6.19 2.19 -7.14
C TYR A 183 5.12 2.02 -6.06
N VAL A 184 5.41 1.19 -5.07
CA VAL A 184 4.75 1.28 -3.76
C VAL A 184 5.58 2.18 -2.86
N LEU A 185 4.94 3.11 -2.18
CA LEU A 185 5.45 3.84 -1.03
C LEU A 185 4.61 3.45 0.18
N ALA A 186 5.22 2.70 1.11
CA ALA A 186 4.60 2.29 2.35
C ALA A 186 5.19 3.10 3.51
N SER A 187 4.49 4.13 4.01
CA SER A 187 4.96 5.01 5.09
C SER A 187 4.38 4.62 6.44
N ARG A 188 5.09 4.87 7.54
CA ARG A 188 4.57 4.74 8.91
C ARG A 188 4.85 6.03 9.67
N GLU A 189 3.80 6.66 10.16
CA GLU A 189 3.88 7.95 10.84
C GLU A 189 4.20 7.77 12.33
N THR A 190 5.06 8.66 12.82
CA THR A 190 5.48 8.69 14.23
C THR A 190 4.56 9.59 15.06
N ALA A 191 4.10 10.71 14.48
CA ALA A 191 3.28 11.70 15.18
C ALA A 191 1.83 11.24 15.40
N VAL A 192 1.28 10.51 14.42
CA VAL A 192 -0.05 9.89 14.46
C VAL A 192 0.16 8.40 14.23
N PRO A 193 -0.48 7.51 15.02
CA PRO A 193 -0.33 6.07 14.88
C PRO A 193 -1.09 5.56 13.63
N SER A 194 -0.57 5.92 12.46
CA SER A 194 -1.07 5.56 11.14
C SER A 194 0.07 5.15 10.22
N ALA A 195 -0.30 4.40 9.20
CA ALA A 195 0.56 4.05 8.09
C ALA A 195 -0.21 4.18 6.80
N SER A 196 0.49 4.42 5.70
CA SER A 196 -0.10 4.43 4.37
C SER A 196 0.57 3.42 3.46
N VAL A 197 -0.20 2.88 2.53
CA VAL A 197 0.32 2.14 1.38
C VAL A 197 -0.18 2.85 0.14
N THR A 198 0.75 3.43 -0.60
CA THR A 198 0.48 4.25 -1.78
C THR A 198 1.12 3.63 -3.00
N ILE A 199 0.36 3.44 -4.07
CA ILE A 199 0.88 3.06 -5.37
C ILE A 199 0.98 4.34 -6.19
N ALA A 200 2.19 4.67 -6.63
CA ALA A 200 2.49 5.86 -7.40
C ALA A 200 3.01 5.47 -8.79
N ASP A 201 2.27 5.89 -9.81
CA ASP A 201 2.64 5.78 -11.23
C ASP A 201 3.49 6.99 -11.62
N HIS A 202 4.76 6.74 -11.88
CA HIS A 202 5.78 7.71 -12.23
C HIS A 202 6.18 7.70 -13.70
N ARG A 203 5.49 6.92 -14.55
CA ARG A 203 5.81 6.82 -15.98
C ARG A 203 5.66 8.15 -16.73
N ASP A 204 4.80 9.05 -16.25
CA ASP A 204 4.67 10.42 -16.74
C ASP A 204 5.02 11.42 -15.62
N LEU A 205 6.25 11.94 -15.64
CA LEU A 205 6.74 12.86 -14.61
C LEU A 205 6.02 14.21 -14.56
N ALA A 206 5.31 14.59 -15.64
CA ALA A 206 4.49 15.79 -15.70
C ALA A 206 3.06 15.56 -15.19
N ALA A 207 2.62 14.30 -15.08
CA ALA A 207 1.27 13.92 -14.69
C ALA A 207 1.26 12.65 -13.82
N LEU A 208 2.04 12.66 -12.74
CA LEU A 208 2.12 11.55 -11.80
C LEU A 208 0.73 11.26 -11.20
N ARG A 209 0.47 10.00 -10.86
CA ARG A 209 -0.78 9.59 -10.22
C ARG A 209 -0.48 8.68 -9.05
N ALA A 210 -1.20 8.87 -7.95
CA ALA A 210 -1.10 8.01 -6.80
C ALA A 210 -2.47 7.60 -6.28
N TYR A 211 -2.57 6.37 -5.81
CA TYR A 211 -3.73 5.82 -5.11
C TYR A 211 -3.23 5.09 -3.87
N GLY A 212 -3.97 5.18 -2.78
CA GLY A 212 -3.55 4.52 -1.57
C GLY A 212 -4.64 4.45 -0.52
N ALA A 213 -4.28 3.84 0.59
CA ALA A 213 -5.06 3.83 1.82
C ALA A 213 -4.19 4.26 2.99
N VAL A 214 -4.77 5.01 3.92
CA VAL A 214 -4.23 5.24 5.25
C VAL A 214 -4.98 4.34 6.22
N PHE A 215 -4.23 3.59 7.02
CA PHE A 215 -4.74 2.76 8.11
C PHE A 215 -4.08 3.18 9.42
N GLY A 216 -4.87 3.33 10.47
CA GLY A 216 -4.35 3.76 11.77
C GLY A 216 -5.44 3.88 12.81
N LEU A 217 -5.18 4.64 13.86
CA LEU A 217 -6.19 4.94 14.87
C LEU A 217 -6.86 6.28 14.57
N ASP A 218 -8.12 6.39 14.96
CA ASP A 218 -8.84 7.65 14.94
C ASP A 218 -8.25 8.69 15.91
N ARG A 219 -8.87 9.87 15.97
CA ARG A 219 -8.38 10.99 16.80
C ARG A 219 -8.44 10.71 18.30
N THR A 220 -9.19 9.70 18.74
CA THR A 220 -9.19 9.27 20.15
C THR A 220 -8.00 8.36 20.46
N GLY A 221 -7.39 7.76 19.43
CA GLY A 221 -6.30 6.80 19.57
C GLY A 221 -6.78 5.41 19.98
N GLU A 222 -8.08 5.13 19.86
CA GLU A 222 -8.69 3.88 20.34
C GLU A 222 -9.22 3.00 19.22
N ARG A 223 -9.78 3.60 18.15
CA ARG A 223 -10.51 2.84 17.13
C ARG A 223 -9.71 2.76 15.84
N PRO A 224 -9.44 1.55 15.31
CA PRO A 224 -8.89 1.39 13.97
C PRO A 224 -9.80 2.04 12.93
N THR A 225 -9.19 2.82 12.05
CA THR A 225 -9.85 3.51 10.94
C THR A 225 -9.02 3.34 9.69
N GLN A 226 -9.71 3.35 8.55
CA GLN A 226 -9.09 3.28 7.26
C GLN A 226 -9.81 4.20 6.28
N SER A 227 -9.04 4.86 5.42
CA SER A 227 -9.57 5.71 4.35
C SER A 227 -8.71 5.61 3.09
N THR A 228 -9.35 5.65 1.94
CA THR A 228 -8.68 5.69 0.64
C THR A 228 -8.49 7.11 0.15
N PHE A 229 -7.50 7.29 -0.71
CA PHE A 229 -7.24 8.55 -1.36
C PHE A 229 -6.71 8.34 -2.78
N GLY A 230 -6.87 9.38 -3.59
CA GLY A 230 -6.16 9.56 -4.85
C GLY A 230 -5.47 10.91 -4.86
N ALA A 231 -4.34 10.99 -5.54
CA ALA A 231 -3.59 12.23 -5.71
C ALA A 231 -3.02 12.38 -7.12
N ALA A 232 -3.03 13.61 -7.61
CA ALA A 232 -2.26 14.01 -8.78
C ALA A 232 -0.89 14.54 -8.32
N GLY A 233 0.18 14.14 -8.98
CA GLY A 233 1.54 14.51 -8.60
C GLY A 233 2.30 15.28 -9.67
N GLU A 234 3.27 16.06 -9.21
CA GLU A 234 4.22 16.79 -10.04
C GLU A 234 5.62 16.58 -9.47
N LEU A 235 6.57 16.14 -10.30
CA LEU A 235 7.97 16.10 -9.90
C LEU A 235 8.53 17.53 -9.84
N LEU A 236 8.89 17.97 -8.63
CA LEU A 236 9.45 19.31 -8.41
C LEU A 236 10.97 19.36 -8.62
N GLY A 237 11.65 18.23 -8.49
CA GLY A 237 13.09 18.14 -8.66
C GLY A 237 13.66 16.77 -8.33
N HIS A 238 14.93 16.58 -8.67
CA HIS A 238 15.69 15.37 -8.39
C HIS A 238 17.10 15.75 -7.91
N THR A 239 17.40 15.42 -6.66
CA THR A 239 18.75 15.57 -6.10
C THR A 239 19.55 14.33 -6.44
N ALA A 240 20.75 14.49 -6.99
CA ALA A 240 21.63 13.34 -7.25
C ALA A 240 22.00 12.65 -5.93
N THR A 241 21.77 11.34 -5.86
CA THR A 241 22.16 10.49 -4.73
C THR A 241 23.23 9.50 -5.19
N THR A 242 24.35 9.44 -4.48
CA THR A 242 25.33 8.34 -4.61
C THR A 242 24.91 7.24 -3.66
N VAL A 243 24.22 6.24 -4.17
CA VAL A 243 23.90 4.98 -3.47
C VAL A 243 24.67 3.87 -4.14
#